data_AF-A0A1I0IK56-F1
#
_entry.id   AF-A0A1I0IK56-F1
#
_cell.length_a   1.000
_cell.length_b   1.000
_cell.length_c   1.000
_cell.angle_alpha   90.00
_cell.angle_beta   90.00
_cell.angle_gamma   90.00
#
_symmetry.space_group_name_H-M   'P 1'
#
loop_
_entity.id
_entity.type
_entity.pdbx_description
1 polymer ?
#
loop_
_entity_poly.entity_id
_entity_poly.type
_entity_poly.pdbx_seq_one_letter_code
_entity_poly.pdbx_strand_id
1 'polypeptide(L)'
;MQTETWIERTIIDQLTTHDRRYKHDYGGVEKTTDDLVSACVKLDLITSGDEPGLPSIEQFFTADADLEPEVETTLESLEERGLIERVGERERLGPPLEPGDYETTVLWEPTVDGRAEATAIREAYSTKVEALAESHGTESDEFKEQIVTLARTYGILPNYFG
;
A
#
# COMPACT_ATOMS: atom_id res chain seq x y z
N MET A 1 -16.50 -6.25 -3.21
CA MET A 1 -15.06 -6.37 -2.93
C MET A 1 -14.67 -7.80 -3.13
N GLN A 2 -13.71 -8.03 -4.00
CA GLN A 2 -13.07 -9.32 -4.25
C GLN A 2 -11.88 -9.53 -3.30
N THR A 3 -11.26 -8.46 -2.82
CA THR A 3 -10.09 -8.54 -1.93
C THR A 3 -10.49 -8.89 -0.50
N GLU A 4 -9.72 -9.79 0.12
CA GLU A 4 -10.03 -10.37 1.43
C GLU A 4 -9.11 -9.86 2.53
N THR A 5 -7.84 -9.63 2.21
CA THR A 5 -6.81 -9.20 3.17
C THR A 5 -6.49 -7.71 3.04
N TRP A 6 -5.87 -7.15 4.08
CA TRP A 6 -5.38 -5.77 4.03
C TRP A 6 -4.20 -5.64 3.04
N ILE A 7 -3.38 -6.68 2.86
CA ILE A 7 -2.25 -6.71 1.91
C ILE A 7 -2.77 -6.60 0.48
N GLU A 8 -3.75 -7.44 0.12
CA GLU A 8 -4.40 -7.38 -1.20
C GLU A 8 -4.95 -5.98 -1.50
N ARG A 9 -5.65 -5.40 -0.52
CA ARG A 9 -6.22 -4.05 -0.65
C ARG A 9 -5.15 -2.97 -0.77
N THR A 10 -4.05 -3.11 -0.03
CA THR A 10 -2.91 -2.18 -0.08
C THR A 10 -2.24 -2.21 -1.45
N ILE A 11 -1.98 -3.40 -1.99
CA ILE A 11 -1.40 -3.57 -3.33
C ILE A 11 -2.29 -2.89 -4.38
N ILE A 12 -3.58 -3.21 -4.38
CA ILE A 12 -4.56 -2.67 -5.34
C ILE A 12 -4.72 -1.15 -5.22
N ASP A 13 -4.76 -0.62 -3.99
CA ASP A 13 -4.81 0.82 -3.76
C ASP A 13 -3.53 1.51 -4.27
N GLN A 14 -2.35 0.97 -3.98
CA GLN A 14 -1.08 1.60 -4.36
C GLN A 14 -0.80 1.58 -5.86
N LEU A 15 -1.20 0.53 -6.56
CA LEU A 15 -1.11 0.45 -8.03
C LEU A 15 -2.00 1.48 -8.74
N THR A 16 -3.02 1.99 -8.04
CA THR A 16 -3.96 2.97 -8.58
C THR A 16 -3.84 4.36 -7.96
N THR A 17 -2.92 4.53 -6.99
CA THR A 17 -2.65 5.82 -6.35
C THR A 17 -1.56 6.54 -7.13
N HIS A 18 -1.94 7.62 -7.81
CA HIS A 18 -0.99 8.46 -8.56
C HIS A 18 -0.03 9.19 -7.60
N ASP A 19 1.27 9.22 -7.92
CA ASP A 19 2.20 10.13 -7.24
C ASP A 19 1.80 11.56 -7.58
N ARG A 20 1.32 12.32 -6.59
CA ARG A 20 0.92 13.73 -6.72
C ARG A 20 2.04 14.66 -7.22
N ARG A 21 3.30 14.19 -7.29
CA ARG A 21 4.44 14.92 -7.85
C ARG A 21 4.48 14.90 -9.39
N TYR A 22 3.76 14.00 -10.05
CA TYR A 22 3.66 13.96 -11.50
C TYR A 22 2.48 14.81 -11.98
N LYS A 23 2.80 15.98 -12.54
CA LYS A 23 1.84 17.01 -13.02
C LYS A 23 0.99 16.59 -14.24
N HIS A 24 1.16 15.39 -14.78
CA HIS A 24 0.52 14.94 -16.00
C HIS A 24 -0.18 13.60 -15.79
N ASP A 25 -1.50 13.66 -15.93
CA ASP A 25 -2.51 12.65 -15.64
C ASP A 25 -2.60 11.60 -16.77
N TYR A 26 -1.60 10.71 -16.88
CA TYR A 26 -1.62 9.61 -17.86
C TYR A 26 -1.10 8.31 -17.24
N GLY A 27 -1.98 7.31 -17.11
CA GLY A 27 -1.62 5.92 -16.88
C GLY A 27 -1.45 5.54 -15.41
N GLY A 28 -1.75 4.27 -15.07
CA GLY A 28 -1.45 3.75 -13.73
C GLY A 28 0.04 3.91 -13.40
N VAL A 29 0.37 3.98 -12.12
CA VAL A 29 1.78 4.00 -11.71
C VAL A 29 2.26 2.56 -11.74
N GLU A 30 3.14 2.22 -12.69
CA GLU A 30 3.93 1.00 -12.59
C GLU A 30 4.62 0.99 -11.21
N LYS A 31 4.35 -0.05 -10.41
CA LYS A 31 5.01 -0.23 -9.11
C LYS A 31 5.89 -1.46 -9.16
N THR A 32 7.05 -1.39 -8.52
CA THR A 32 7.87 -2.59 -8.32
C THR A 32 7.32 -3.44 -7.18
N THR A 33 7.70 -4.72 -7.11
CA THR A 33 7.44 -5.54 -5.92
C THR A 33 7.97 -4.83 -4.67
N ASP A 34 9.19 -4.29 -4.72
CA ASP A 34 9.83 -3.58 -3.61
C ASP A 34 9.02 -2.35 -3.15
N ASP A 35 8.41 -1.59 -4.08
CA ASP A 35 7.52 -0.46 -3.75
C ASP A 35 6.27 -0.93 -2.97
N LEU A 36 5.73 -2.09 -3.35
CA LEU A 36 4.51 -2.65 -2.76
C LEU A 36 4.78 -3.28 -1.40
N VAL A 37 5.93 -3.95 -1.23
CA VAL A 37 6.44 -4.39 0.09
C VAL A 37 6.59 -3.18 1.00
N SER A 38 7.29 -2.13 0.55
CA SER A 38 7.48 -0.89 1.32
C SER A 38 6.15 -0.27 1.76
N ALA A 39 5.13 -0.29 0.90
CA ALA A 39 3.81 0.21 1.24
C ALA A 39 3.11 -0.63 2.32
N CYS A 40 3.19 -1.96 2.21
CA CYS A 40 2.62 -2.88 3.19
C CYS A 40 3.30 -2.74 4.56
N VAL A 41 4.63 -2.64 4.58
CA VAL A 41 5.43 -2.38 5.78
C VAL A 41 5.03 -1.06 6.42
N LYS A 42 4.92 0.03 5.64
CA LYS A 42 4.48 1.32 6.17
C LYS A 42 3.11 1.23 6.82
N LEU A 43 2.14 0.58 6.17
CA LEU A 43 0.81 0.44 6.73
C LEU A 43 0.83 -0.42 8.00
N ASP A 44 1.59 -1.51 8.01
CA ASP A 44 1.75 -2.36 9.18
C ASP A 44 2.33 -1.59 10.37
N LEU A 45 3.46 -0.91 10.18
CA LEU A 45 4.11 -0.12 11.23
C LEU A 45 3.23 1.03 11.76
N ILE A 46 2.44 1.68 10.91
CA ILE A 46 1.51 2.75 11.34
C ILE A 46 0.35 2.18 12.18
N THR A 47 0.00 0.91 11.98
CA THR A 47 -1.22 0.31 12.54
C THR A 47 -0.96 -0.70 13.67
N SER A 48 0.28 -1.15 13.84
CA SER A 48 0.69 -2.09 14.90
C SER A 48 0.81 -1.45 16.29
N GLY A 49 0.87 -0.11 16.38
CA GLY A 49 0.58 0.61 17.62
C GLY A 49 1.63 0.49 18.75
N ASP A 50 2.81 -0.08 18.48
CA ASP A 50 3.73 -0.44 19.55
C ASP A 50 4.58 0.70 20.12
N GLU A 51 4.85 1.80 19.38
CA GLU A 51 5.55 2.96 19.94
C GLU A 51 5.12 4.30 19.32
N PRO A 52 4.93 5.37 20.13
CA PRO A 52 4.77 6.72 19.61
C PRO A 52 6.12 7.22 19.06
N GLY A 53 6.38 6.97 17.78
CA GLY A 53 7.61 7.38 17.09
C GLY A 53 7.64 6.95 15.63
N LEU A 54 8.54 7.54 14.84
CA LEU A 54 8.88 6.98 13.53
C LEU A 54 9.65 5.67 13.76
N PRO A 55 9.34 4.60 13.01
CA PRO A 55 10.09 3.35 13.13
C PRO A 55 11.56 3.60 12.81
N SER A 56 12.45 2.96 13.55
CA SER A 56 13.88 2.97 13.24
C SER A 56 14.12 2.25 11.90
N ILE A 57 15.27 2.55 11.28
CA ILE A 57 15.67 1.92 10.02
C ILE A 57 15.78 0.39 10.18
N GLU A 58 16.27 -0.09 11.32
CA GLU A 58 16.37 -1.53 11.61
C GLU A 58 15.00 -2.19 11.77
N GLN A 59 14.05 -1.52 12.44
CA GLN A 59 12.66 -1.98 12.53
C GLN A 59 12.01 -2.05 11.15
N PHE A 60 12.26 -1.06 10.30
CA PHE A 60 11.75 -1.07 8.92
C PHE A 60 12.29 -2.26 8.13
N PHE A 61 13.61 -2.48 8.12
CA PHE A 61 14.22 -3.59 7.37
C PHE A 61 13.79 -4.96 7.91
N THR A 62 13.56 -5.08 9.21
CA THR A 62 13.06 -6.33 9.81
C THR A 62 11.63 -6.61 9.32
N ALA A 63 10.74 -5.61 9.41
CA ALA A 63 9.37 -5.74 8.95
C ALA A 63 9.27 -5.97 7.43
N ASP A 64 10.18 -5.38 6.66
CA ASP A 64 10.30 -5.61 5.21
C ASP A 64 10.61 -7.07 4.89
N ALA A 65 11.67 -7.63 5.49
CA ALA A 65 12.04 -9.03 5.31
C ALA A 65 10.96 -10.01 5.80
N ASP A 66 10.22 -9.66 6.85
CA ASP A 66 9.15 -10.50 7.40
C ASP A 66 7.90 -10.51 6.49
N LEU A 67 7.59 -9.38 5.84
CA LEU A 67 6.39 -9.22 4.99
C LEU A 67 6.62 -9.56 3.52
N GLU A 68 7.85 -9.45 3.01
CA GLU A 68 8.19 -9.67 1.59
C GLU A 68 7.61 -10.99 1.05
N PRO A 69 7.77 -12.16 1.71
CA PRO A 69 7.24 -13.42 1.18
C PRO A 69 5.71 -13.46 1.06
N GLU A 70 5.00 -12.82 2.00
CA GLU A 70 3.54 -12.76 1.98
C GLU A 70 3.04 -11.82 0.88
N VAL A 71 3.74 -10.70 0.67
CA VAL A 71 3.44 -9.76 -0.43
C VAL A 71 3.68 -10.43 -1.79
N GLU A 72 4.79 -11.13 -1.98
CA GLU A 72 5.07 -11.87 -3.23
C GLU A 72 3.99 -12.91 -3.53
N THR A 73 3.63 -13.73 -2.54
CA THR A 73 2.54 -14.71 -2.68
C THR A 73 1.21 -14.03 -3.02
N THR A 74 0.96 -12.85 -2.45
CA THR A 74 -0.27 -12.09 -2.72
C THR A 74 -0.27 -11.52 -4.14
N LEU A 75 0.87 -11.08 -4.66
CA LEU A 75 0.99 -10.59 -6.04
C LEU A 75 0.67 -11.70 -7.05
N GLU A 76 1.23 -12.90 -6.85
CA GLU A 76 0.92 -14.07 -7.69
C GLU A 76 -0.58 -14.38 -7.67
N SER A 77 -1.20 -14.42 -6.48
CA SER A 77 -2.64 -14.65 -6.34
C SER A 77 -3.50 -13.58 -7.04
N LEU A 78 -3.13 -12.30 -6.92
CA LEU A 78 -3.85 -11.19 -7.57
C LEU A 78 -3.69 -11.23 -9.10
N GLU A 79 -2.53 -11.65 -9.60
CA GLU A 79 -2.28 -11.87 -11.04
C GLU A 79 -3.12 -13.03 -11.57
N GLU A 80 -3.14 -14.18 -10.88
CA GLU A 80 -3.97 -15.34 -11.23
C GLU A 80 -5.46 -15.00 -11.28
N ARG A 81 -5.89 -14.08 -10.40
CA ARG A 81 -7.26 -13.56 -10.34
C ARG A 81 -7.55 -12.46 -11.37
N GLY A 82 -6.55 -12.02 -12.13
CA GLY A 82 -6.69 -11.00 -13.17
C GLY A 82 -6.92 -9.58 -12.64
N LEU A 83 -6.56 -9.29 -11.39
CA LEU A 83 -6.68 -7.95 -10.81
C LEU A 83 -5.45 -7.08 -11.09
N ILE A 84 -4.29 -7.71 -11.25
CA ILE A 84 -3.03 -7.06 -11.64
C ILE A 84 -2.37 -7.86 -12.75
N GLU A 85 -1.38 -7.26 -13.41
CA GLU A 85 -0.57 -7.93 -14.41
C GLU A 85 0.90 -7.53 -14.29
N ARG A 86 1.79 -8.49 -14.56
CA ARG A 86 3.22 -8.23 -14.72
C ARG A 86 3.49 -7.59 -16.07
N VAL A 87 4.06 -6.39 -16.06
CA VAL A 87 4.35 -5.60 -17.29
C VAL A 87 5.83 -5.55 -17.64
N GLY A 88 6.72 -5.97 -16.75
CA GLY A 88 8.15 -6.00 -17.02
C GLY A 88 9.01 -6.20 -15.78
N GLU A 89 10.26 -5.77 -15.89
CA GLU A 89 11.27 -5.80 -14.83
C GLU A 89 12.04 -4.47 -14.82
N ARG A 90 12.53 -4.07 -13.65
CA ARG A 90 13.35 -2.88 -13.44
C ARG A 90 14.57 -3.25 -12.62
N GLU A 91 15.74 -2.74 -12.97
CA GLU A 91 16.94 -2.88 -12.15
C GLU A 91 16.69 -2.29 -10.76
N ARG A 92 17.02 -3.04 -9.70
CA ARG A 92 16.95 -2.53 -8.34
C ARG A 92 18.00 -1.45 -8.15
N LEU A 93 17.61 -0.37 -7.47
CA LEU A 93 18.55 0.68 -7.10
C LEU A 93 19.29 0.25 -5.83
N GLY A 94 20.59 -0.02 -5.95
CA GLY A 94 21.44 -0.22 -4.79
C GLY A 94 21.71 1.06 -4.01
N PRO A 95 22.47 0.95 -2.90
CA PRO A 95 22.88 2.10 -2.10
C PRO A 95 23.54 3.20 -2.96
N PRO A 96 23.26 4.48 -2.69
CA PRO A 96 23.91 5.56 -3.42
C PRO A 96 25.44 5.41 -3.37
N LEU A 97 26.09 5.50 -4.53
CA LEU A 97 27.55 5.43 -4.70
C LEU A 97 28.18 4.04 -4.54
N GLU A 98 27.39 2.98 -4.37
CA GLU A 98 27.89 1.61 -4.43
C GLU A 98 27.59 1.01 -5.82
N PRO A 99 28.62 0.72 -6.65
CA PRO A 99 28.41 -0.01 -7.88
C PRO A 99 28.19 -1.48 -7.56
N GLY A 100 27.10 -2.05 -8.07
CA GLY A 100 26.75 -3.45 -7.90
C GLY A 100 25.67 -3.88 -8.89
N ASP A 101 25.59 -5.18 -9.14
CA ASP A 101 24.42 -5.81 -9.75
C ASP A 101 23.46 -6.15 -8.62
N TYR A 102 22.39 -5.36 -8.50
CA TYR A 102 21.39 -5.49 -7.42
C TYR A 102 20.18 -6.31 -7.86
N GLU A 103 20.31 -7.04 -8.96
CA GLU A 103 19.22 -7.80 -9.59
C GLU A 103 18.08 -6.88 -10.09
N THR A 104 17.02 -7.51 -10.58
CA THR A 104 15.82 -6.85 -11.09
C THR A 104 14.64 -7.13 -10.19
N THR A 105 13.71 -6.18 -10.09
CA THR A 105 12.42 -6.34 -9.42
C THR A 105 11.29 -6.27 -10.45
N VAL A 106 10.20 -6.97 -10.19
CA VAL A 106 9.06 -7.10 -11.13
C VAL A 106 8.24 -5.82 -11.13
N LEU A 107 7.83 -5.36 -12.31
CA LEU A 107 6.90 -4.25 -12.49
C LEU A 107 5.46 -4.75 -12.67
N TRP A 108 4.55 -4.10 -11.95
CA TRP A 108 3.13 -4.44 -11.89
C TRP A 108 2.26 -3.27 -12.29
N GLU A 109 1.15 -3.57 -12.97
CA GLU A 109 0.07 -2.62 -13.25
C GLU A 109 -1.30 -3.19 -12.85
N PRO A 110 -2.28 -2.34 -12.50
CA PRO A 110 -3.63 -2.79 -12.23
C PRO A 110 -4.41 -2.96 -13.53
N THR A 111 -5.12 -4.08 -13.64
CA THR A 111 -6.06 -4.32 -14.74
C THR A 111 -7.30 -3.43 -14.59
N VAL A 112 -8.22 -3.49 -15.55
CA VAL A 112 -9.52 -2.80 -15.45
C VAL A 112 -10.29 -3.25 -14.21
N ASP A 113 -10.27 -4.56 -13.91
CA ASP A 113 -10.95 -5.13 -12.76
C ASP A 113 -10.25 -4.73 -11.45
N GLY A 114 -8.90 -4.68 -11.44
CA GLY A 114 -8.14 -4.13 -10.32
C GLY A 114 -8.48 -2.67 -10.00
N ARG A 115 -8.68 -1.83 -11.03
CA ARG A 115 -9.09 -0.43 -10.85
C ARG A 115 -10.52 -0.31 -10.31
N ALA A 116 -11.43 -1.17 -10.77
CA ALA A 116 -12.79 -1.22 -10.25
C ALA A 116 -12.79 -1.64 -8.76
N GLU A 117 -11.97 -2.63 -8.41
CA GLU A 117 -11.81 -3.08 -7.03
C GLU A 117 -11.20 -1.98 -6.14
N ALA A 118 -10.16 -1.28 -6.61
CA ALA A 118 -9.59 -0.12 -5.90
C ALA A 118 -10.64 0.97 -5.63
N THR A 119 -11.50 1.24 -6.61
CA THR A 119 -12.60 2.21 -6.46
C THR A 119 -13.58 1.76 -5.38
N ALA A 120 -13.99 0.48 -5.40
CA ALA A 120 -14.89 -0.08 -4.40
C ALA A 120 -14.30 -0.03 -2.98
N ILE A 121 -12.99 -0.29 -2.83
CA ILE A 121 -12.28 -0.19 -1.55
C ILE A 121 -12.33 1.26 -1.03
N ARG A 122 -12.00 2.24 -1.88
CA ARG A 122 -11.95 3.66 -1.50
C ARG A 122 -13.33 4.23 -1.16
N GLU A 123 -14.36 3.86 -1.92
CA GLU A 123 -15.75 4.27 -1.63
C GLU A 123 -16.22 3.71 -0.28
N ALA A 124 -15.93 2.43 -0.03
CA ALA A 124 -16.27 1.78 1.23
C ALA A 124 -15.52 2.42 2.41
N TYR A 125 -14.23 2.72 2.25
CA TYR A 125 -13.45 3.44 3.26
C TYR A 125 -14.01 4.84 3.51
N SER A 126 -14.23 5.66 2.47
CA SER A 126 -14.77 7.03 2.59
C SER A 126 -16.09 7.04 3.36
N THR A 127 -17.00 6.11 3.03
CA THR A 127 -18.29 5.97 3.73
C THR A 127 -18.09 5.70 5.23
N LYS A 128 -17.11 4.85 5.60
CA LYS A 128 -16.80 4.56 7.00
C LYS A 128 -16.15 5.74 7.72
N VAL A 129 -15.26 6.46 7.05
CA VAL A 129 -14.61 7.65 7.61
C VAL A 129 -15.62 8.76 7.85
N GLU A 130 -16.55 9.00 6.91
CA GLU A 130 -17.63 9.98 7.06
C GLU A 130 -18.53 9.63 8.24
N ALA A 131 -18.99 8.39 8.34
CA ALA A 131 -19.79 7.94 9.47
C ALA A 131 -19.06 8.08 10.82
N LEU A 132 -17.76 7.80 10.85
CA LEU A 132 -16.92 7.96 12.04
C LEU A 132 -16.74 9.45 12.42
N ALA A 133 -16.56 10.32 11.42
CA ALA A 133 -16.43 11.75 11.63
C ALA A 133 -17.73 12.36 12.16
N GLU A 134 -18.89 11.90 11.68
CA GLU A 134 -20.21 12.32 12.16
C GLU A 134 -20.47 11.88 13.60
N SER A 135 -19.99 10.70 14.01
CA SER A 135 -20.29 10.14 15.33
C SER A 135 -19.38 10.69 16.44
N HIS A 136 -18.09 10.89 16.18
CA HIS A 136 -17.10 11.29 17.20
C HIS A 136 -16.48 12.68 16.96
N GLY A 137 -16.63 13.27 15.77
CA GLY A 137 -15.89 14.46 15.37
C GLY A 137 -14.41 14.16 15.11
N THR A 138 -13.82 14.82 14.11
CA THR A 138 -12.46 14.51 13.62
C THR A 138 -11.33 14.82 14.61
N GLU A 139 -11.59 15.60 15.65
CA GLU A 139 -10.60 15.98 16.67
C GLU A 139 -10.54 15.01 17.86
N SER A 140 -11.54 14.14 18.00
CA SER A 140 -11.63 13.20 19.12
C SER A 140 -10.55 12.13 19.05
N ASP A 141 -10.15 11.63 20.22
CA ASP A 141 -9.18 10.55 20.30
C ASP A 141 -9.78 9.23 19.79
N GLU A 142 -11.08 9.01 19.98
CA GLU A 142 -11.79 7.85 19.42
C GLU A 142 -11.77 7.86 17.87
N PHE A 143 -11.89 9.03 17.23
CA PHE A 143 -11.74 9.14 15.78
C PHE A 143 -10.31 8.77 15.35
N LYS A 144 -9.29 9.27 16.05
CA LYS A 144 -7.87 9.02 15.71
C LYS A 144 -7.47 7.55 15.87
N GLU A 145 -7.99 6.86 16.89
CA GLU A 145 -7.74 5.42 17.06
C GLU A 145 -8.49 4.59 16.01
N GLN A 146 -9.77 4.90 15.77
CA GLN A 146 -10.59 4.14 14.84
C GLN A 146 -10.19 4.37 13.38
N ILE A 147 -9.71 5.56 13.00
CA ILE A 147 -9.27 5.82 11.62
C ILE A 147 -8.04 4.98 11.23
N VAL A 148 -7.13 4.71 12.18
CA VAL A 148 -5.98 3.81 11.98
C VAL A 148 -6.45 2.37 11.78
N THR A 149 -7.43 1.93 12.57
CA THR A 149 -8.04 0.59 12.42
C THR A 149 -8.76 0.45 11.07
N LEU A 150 -9.48 1.48 10.62
CA LEU A 150 -10.12 1.50 9.31
C LEU A 150 -9.09 1.49 8.18
N ALA A 151 -8.03 2.28 8.29
CA ALA A 151 -6.94 2.31 7.31
C ALA A 151 -6.33 0.91 7.12
N ARG A 152 -6.04 0.21 8.23
CA ARG A 152 -5.59 -1.19 8.20
C ARG A 152 -6.61 -2.10 7.52
N THR A 153 -7.88 -2.01 7.94
CA THR A 153 -8.95 -2.86 7.41
C THR A 153 -9.09 -2.73 5.89
N TYR A 154 -9.03 -1.50 5.38
CA TYR A 154 -9.21 -1.20 3.96
C TYR A 154 -7.91 -1.15 3.17
N GLY A 155 -6.75 -1.42 3.77
CA GLY A 155 -5.47 -1.37 3.07
C GLY A 155 -5.11 0.02 2.53
N ILE A 156 -5.57 1.09 3.18
CA ILE A 156 -5.35 2.46 2.70
C ILE A 156 -4.27 3.10 3.54
N LEU A 157 -3.19 3.52 2.89
CA LEU A 157 -2.14 4.31 3.54
C LEU A 157 -2.69 5.69 3.91
N PRO A 158 -2.76 6.03 5.21
CA PRO A 158 -3.24 7.35 5.61
C PRO A 158 -2.24 8.43 5.17
N ASN A 159 -2.76 9.52 4.59
CA ASN A 159 -1.95 10.69 4.21
C ASN A 159 -1.50 11.55 5.43
N TYR A 160 -1.48 11.01 6.66
CA TYR A 160 -1.23 11.77 7.90
C TYR A 160 0.22 12.29 8.07
N PHE A 161 1.10 12.10 7.08
CA PHE A 161 2.49 12.60 7.08
C PHE A 161 2.77 13.65 5.97
N GLY A 162 1.75 14.43 5.59
CA GLY A 162 1.88 15.61 4.73
C GLY A 162 1.83 16.90 5.53
#